data_AF-D7SS62-F1
#
_entry.id   AF-D7SS62-F1
#
_cell.length_a   1.000
_cell.length_b   1.000
_cell.length_c   1.000
_cell.angle_alpha   90.00
_cell.angle_beta   90.00
_cell.angle_gamma   90.00
#
_symmetry.space_group_name_H-M   'P 1'
#
loop_
_entity.id
_entity.type
_entity.pdbx_description
1 polymer ?
#
loop_
_entity_poly.entity_id
_entity_poly.type
_entity_poly.pdbx_seq_one_letter_code
_entity_poly.pdbx_strand_id
1 'polypeptide(L)'
;MDIGKKQEVEAKKKKNAENGKLIYSRAKQYAKEYEEQQKELIQLKHEAKLKGGFYVDPEVKLLFVIRIRGINAMHPKMRKILQLLRLRQIFNGVFLKVNKATMNKLHRVEPYVTYGYPNLKSV
;
A
#
# COMPACT_ATOMS: atom_id res chain seq x y z
N MET A 1 41.49 23.08 7.11
CA MET A 1 40.48 22.78 8.14
C MET A 1 39.56 21.64 7.70
N ASP A 2 40.02 20.64 6.91
CA ASP A 2 39.08 19.87 6.07
C ASP A 2 39.38 18.38 5.89
N ILE A 3 40.34 17.79 6.61
CA ILE A 3 40.67 16.36 6.46
C ILE A 3 39.55 15.48 7.02
N GLY A 4 39.03 15.80 8.20
CA GLY A 4 37.89 15.09 8.80
C GLY A 4 36.62 15.17 7.96
N LYS A 5 36.30 16.37 7.42
CA LYS A 5 35.18 16.54 6.48
C LYS A 5 35.36 15.72 5.20
N LYS A 6 36.59 15.64 4.67
CA LYS A 6 36.89 14.86 3.46
C LYS A 6 36.74 13.35 3.71
N GLN A 7 37.20 12.86 4.86
CA GLN A 7 37.03 11.46 5.28
C GLN A 7 35.55 11.11 5.53
N GLU A 8 34.77 11.99 6.15
CA GLU A 8 33.33 11.79 6.33
C GLU A 8 32.57 11.72 5.01
N VAL A 9 32.92 12.57 4.04
CA VAL A 9 32.33 12.55 2.70
C VAL A 9 32.66 11.24 1.98
N GLU A 10 33.91 10.75 2.09
CA GLU A 10 34.31 9.48 1.48
C GLU A 10 33.61 8.28 2.13
N ALA A 11 33.48 8.28 3.46
CA ALA A 11 32.72 7.27 4.19
C ALA A 11 31.22 7.27 3.81
N LYS A 12 30.60 8.45 3.65
CA LYS A 12 29.23 8.56 3.14
C LYS A 12 29.10 8.02 1.72
N LYS A 13 30.06 8.29 0.83
CA LYS A 13 30.08 7.75 -0.54
C LYS A 13 30.15 6.21 -0.55
N LYS A 14 31.01 5.61 0.27
CA LYS A 14 31.12 4.15 0.41
C LYS A 14 29.82 3.54 0.92
N LYS A 15 29.23 4.11 1.99
CA LYS A 15 27.92 3.69 2.52
C LYS A 15 26.79 3.80 1.48
N ASN A 16 26.77 4.88 0.70
CA ASN A 16 25.78 5.05 -0.36
C ASN A 16 25.94 4.01 -1.47
N ALA A 17 27.17 3.67 -1.85
CA ALA A 17 27.44 2.63 -2.84
C ALA A 17 27.00 1.24 -2.36
N GLU A 18 27.28 0.90 -1.10
CA GLU A 18 26.81 -0.34 -0.48
C GLU A 18 25.28 -0.39 -0.38
N ASN A 19 24.65 0.70 0.06
CA ASN A 19 23.19 0.82 0.08
C ASN A 19 22.58 0.67 -1.31
N GLY A 20 23.21 1.23 -2.35
CA GLY A 20 22.77 1.08 -3.74
C GLY A 20 22.77 -0.38 -4.19
N LYS A 21 23.84 -1.14 -3.88
CA LYS A 21 23.91 -2.58 -4.16
C LYS A 21 22.80 -3.35 -3.44
N LEU A 22 22.53 -3.01 -2.18
CA LEU A 22 21.48 -3.63 -1.38
C LEU A 22 20.07 -3.34 -1.94
N ILE A 23 19.79 -2.08 -2.29
CA ILE A 23 18.51 -1.68 -2.89
C ILE A 23 18.28 -2.42 -4.21
N TYR A 24 19.31 -2.50 -5.07
CA TYR A 24 19.23 -3.24 -6.33
C TYR A 24 18.91 -4.72 -6.10
N SER A 25 19.63 -5.38 -5.18
CA SER A 25 19.37 -6.79 -4.87
C SER A 25 17.95 -7.02 -4.36
N ARG A 26 17.43 -6.13 -3.50
CA ARG A 26 16.07 -6.21 -2.97
C ARG A 26 15.02 -5.98 -4.05
N ALA A 27 15.21 -4.98 -4.91
CA ALA A 27 14.29 -4.71 -6.02
C ALA A 27 14.20 -5.91 -6.98
N LYS A 28 15.34 -6.53 -7.29
CA LYS A 28 15.38 -7.76 -8.10
C LYS A 28 14.62 -8.92 -7.43
N GLN A 29 14.78 -9.08 -6.12
CA GLN A 29 14.07 -10.11 -5.35
C GLN A 29 12.55 -9.87 -5.37
N TYR A 30 12.09 -8.65 -5.09
CA TYR A 30 10.66 -8.33 -5.10
C TYR A 30 10.03 -8.50 -6.49
N ALA A 31 10.73 -8.09 -7.56
CA ALA A 31 10.24 -8.29 -8.92
C ALA A 31 10.01 -9.78 -9.24
N LYS A 32 10.98 -10.62 -8.86
CA LYS A 32 10.88 -12.08 -9.03
C LYS A 32 9.71 -12.65 -8.21
N GLU A 33 9.56 -12.24 -6.96
CA GLU A 33 8.47 -12.67 -6.08
C GLU A 33 7.10 -12.35 -6.68
N TYR A 34 6.90 -11.12 -7.19
CA TYR A 34 5.63 -10.74 -7.81
C TYR A 34 5.33 -11.54 -9.08
N GLU A 35 6.33 -11.82 -9.93
CA GLU A 35 6.14 -12.66 -11.11
C GLU A 35 5.77 -14.10 -10.76
N GLU A 36 6.44 -14.68 -9.77
CA GLU A 36 6.17 -16.05 -9.30
C GLU A 36 4.75 -16.17 -8.73
N GLN A 37 4.34 -15.22 -7.87
CA GLN A 37 2.98 -15.18 -7.32
C GLN A 37 1.90 -15.08 -8.40
N GLN A 38 2.12 -14.28 -9.46
CA GLN A 38 1.18 -14.18 -10.57
C GLN A 38 1.08 -15.48 -11.37
N LYS A 39 2.21 -16.12 -11.67
CA LYS A 39 2.23 -17.41 -12.38
C LYS A 39 1.54 -18.50 -11.58
N GLU A 40 1.83 -18.59 -10.29
CA GLU A 40 1.20 -19.55 -9.38
C GLU A 40 -0.32 -19.36 -9.32
N LEU A 41 -0.80 -18.11 -9.19
CA LEU A 41 -2.24 -17.80 -9.21
C LEU A 41 -2.93 -18.30 -10.49
N ILE A 42 -2.30 -18.09 -11.65
CA ILE A 42 -2.84 -18.53 -12.94
C ILE A 42 -2.87 -20.06 -13.01
N GLN A 43 -1.79 -20.73 -12.58
CA GLN A 43 -1.72 -22.19 -12.54
C GLN A 43 -2.82 -22.79 -11.66
N LEU A 44 -3.02 -22.26 -10.46
CA LEU A 44 -4.08 -22.71 -9.54
C LEU A 44 -5.48 -22.52 -10.15
N LYS A 45 -5.74 -21.40 -10.82
CA LYS A 45 -7.00 -21.15 -11.53
C LYS A 45 -7.22 -22.15 -12.68
N HIS A 46 -6.18 -22.48 -13.42
CA HIS A 46 -6.25 -23.47 -14.50
C HIS A 46 -6.47 -24.88 -13.98
N GLU A 47 -5.75 -25.29 -12.94
CA GLU A 47 -5.88 -26.60 -12.32
C GLU A 47 -7.28 -26.81 -11.73
N ALA A 48 -7.80 -25.80 -11.03
CA ALA A 48 -9.17 -25.84 -10.51
C ALA A 48 -10.18 -26.04 -11.65
N LYS A 49 -10.03 -25.30 -12.76
CA LYS A 49 -10.91 -25.42 -13.93
C LYS A 49 -10.81 -26.79 -14.60
N LEU A 50 -9.61 -27.36 -14.73
CA LEU A 50 -9.38 -28.70 -15.29
C LEU A 50 -10.04 -29.79 -14.44
N LYS A 51 -10.00 -29.65 -13.11
CA LYS A 51 -10.66 -30.56 -12.17
C LYS A 51 -12.18 -30.35 -12.06
N GLY A 52 -12.75 -29.40 -12.81
CA GLY A 52 -14.17 -29.03 -12.75
C GLY A 52 -14.56 -28.24 -11.50
N GLY A 53 -13.58 -27.73 -10.74
CA GLY A 53 -13.79 -26.87 -9.56
C GLY A 53 -13.56 -25.38 -9.87
N PHE A 54 -13.61 -24.56 -8.81
CA PHE A 54 -13.34 -23.12 -8.88
C PHE A 54 -12.29 -22.72 -7.83
N TYR A 55 -11.42 -21.80 -8.21
CA TYR A 55 -10.44 -21.21 -7.31
C TYR A 55 -11.02 -19.92 -6.69
N VAL A 56 -10.97 -19.81 -5.37
CA VAL A 56 -11.41 -18.61 -4.63
C VAL A 56 -10.18 -17.77 -4.28
N ASP A 57 -10.16 -16.53 -4.76
CA ASP A 57 -9.08 -15.61 -4.45
C ASP A 57 -9.07 -15.25 -2.95
N PRO A 58 -7.88 -15.08 -2.33
CA PRO A 58 -7.78 -14.77 -0.91
C PRO A 58 -8.34 -13.39 -0.58
N GLU A 59 -8.79 -13.23 0.67
CA GLU A 59 -9.23 -11.92 1.16
C GLU A 59 -8.12 -10.87 1.06
N VAL A 60 -8.48 -9.76 0.43
CA VAL A 60 -7.69 -8.54 0.30
C VAL A 60 -7.27 -7.96 1.66
N LYS A 61 -5.98 -7.68 1.80
CA LYS A 61 -5.38 -7.21 3.07
C LYS A 61 -5.17 -5.70 3.13
N LEU A 62 -5.26 -5.00 2.01
CA LEU A 62 -4.93 -3.58 1.87
C LEU A 62 -6.04 -2.83 1.11
N LEU A 63 -6.38 -1.65 1.61
CA LEU A 63 -7.30 -0.70 1.00
C LEU A 63 -6.57 0.61 0.71
N PHE A 64 -6.95 1.25 -0.39
CA PHE A 64 -6.67 2.65 -0.63
C PHE A 64 -7.95 3.44 -0.47
N VAL A 65 -7.94 4.43 0.44
CA VAL A 65 -9.12 5.23 0.78
C VAL A 65 -8.85 6.68 0.43
N ILE A 66 -9.75 7.29 -0.35
CA ILE A 66 -9.67 8.68 -0.77
C ILE A 66 -10.87 9.45 -0.23
N ARG A 67 -10.64 10.66 0.26
CA ARG A 67 -11.73 11.56 0.66
C ARG A 67 -12.31 12.29 -0.56
N ILE A 68 -13.62 12.17 -0.76
CA ILE A 68 -14.32 12.78 -1.91
C ILE A 68 -15.10 14.06 -1.55
N ARG A 69 -15.43 14.26 -0.27
CA ARG A 69 -16.20 15.43 0.20
C ARG A 69 -15.31 16.44 0.92
N GLY A 70 -15.65 17.73 0.80
CA GLY A 70 -15.02 18.83 1.51
C GLY A 70 -15.26 18.83 3.03
N ILE A 71 -14.82 19.89 3.72
CA ILE A 71 -14.88 20.01 5.19
C ILE A 71 -16.20 20.59 5.73
N ASN A 72 -16.96 21.27 4.89
CA ASN A 72 -18.18 21.98 5.26
C ASN A 72 -19.36 21.02 5.45
N ALA A 73 -20.29 21.38 6.35
CA ALA A 73 -21.54 20.64 6.59
C ALA A 73 -21.38 19.14 6.93
N MET A 74 -20.34 18.77 7.69
CA MET A 74 -20.16 17.40 8.20
C MET A 74 -20.50 17.28 9.69
N HIS A 75 -21.22 16.21 10.03
CA HIS A 75 -21.51 15.84 11.42
C HIS A 75 -20.20 15.64 12.23
N PRO A 76 -20.11 16.16 13.48
CA PRO A 76 -18.88 16.11 14.28
C PRO A 76 -18.26 14.71 14.43
N LYS A 77 -19.11 13.68 14.59
CA LYS A 77 -18.68 12.27 14.69
C LYS A 77 -17.96 11.78 13.42
N MET A 78 -18.48 12.11 12.24
CA MET A 78 -17.89 11.70 10.96
C MET A 78 -16.57 12.45 10.70
N ARG A 79 -16.57 13.75 11.01
CA ARG A 79 -15.35 14.58 10.97
C ARG A 79 -14.24 13.98 11.83
N LYS A 80 -14.56 13.52 13.04
CA LYS A 80 -13.57 12.91 13.94
C LYS A 80 -13.03 11.58 13.41
N ILE A 81 -13.89 10.73 12.82
CA ILE A 81 -13.45 9.47 12.19
C ILE A 81 -12.50 9.75 11.03
N LEU A 82 -12.82 10.69 10.14
CA LEU A 82 -11.95 11.07 9.03
C LEU A 82 -10.60 11.63 9.51
N GLN A 83 -10.60 12.43 10.58
CA GLN A 83 -9.36 12.91 11.19
C GLN A 83 -8.49 11.78 11.74
N LEU A 84 -9.09 10.76 12.39
CA LEU A 84 -8.38 9.59 12.91
C LEU A 84 -7.80 8.74 11.78
N LEU A 85 -8.48 8.65 10.64
CA LEU A 85 -7.96 8.01 9.42
C LEU A 85 -6.93 8.87 8.67
N ARG A 86 -6.64 10.09 9.15
CA ARG A 86 -5.76 11.09 8.53
C ARG A 86 -6.28 11.68 7.21
N LEU A 87 -7.57 11.53 6.92
CA LEU A 87 -8.27 12.07 5.74
C LEU A 87 -8.79 13.50 6.01
N ARG A 88 -7.87 14.47 6.15
CA ARG A 88 -8.21 15.84 6.58
C ARG A 88 -8.70 16.76 5.46
N GLN A 89 -8.13 16.63 4.26
CA GLN A 89 -8.47 17.44 3.09
C GLN A 89 -9.16 16.59 2.01
N ILE A 90 -9.83 17.26 1.07
CA ILE A 90 -10.40 16.60 -0.11
C ILE A 90 -9.28 16.01 -0.97
N PHE A 91 -9.53 14.86 -1.60
CA PHE A 91 -8.60 14.10 -2.42
C PHE A 91 -7.35 13.56 -1.71
N ASN A 92 -7.25 13.70 -0.39
CA ASN A 92 -6.22 12.97 0.35
C ASN A 92 -6.52 11.47 0.30
N GLY A 93 -5.47 10.70 0.00
CA GLY A 93 -5.48 9.24 -0.03
C GLY A 93 -4.65 8.65 1.12
N VAL A 94 -5.11 7.56 1.72
CA VAL A 94 -4.38 6.80 2.75
C VAL A 94 -4.52 5.30 2.49
N PHE A 95 -3.40 4.59 2.58
CA PHE A 95 -3.38 3.12 2.63
C PHE A 95 -3.78 2.62 4.03
N LEU A 96 -4.75 1.72 4.09
CA LEU A 96 -5.24 1.12 5.33
C LEU A 96 -5.20 -0.40 5.23
N LYS A 97 -4.75 -1.05 6.30
CA LYS A 97 -4.89 -2.50 6.46
C LYS A 97 -6.37 -2.87 6.67
N VAL A 98 -6.82 -3.91 5.99
CA VAL A 98 -8.18 -4.46 6.14
C VAL A 98 -8.26 -5.22 7.47
N ASN A 99 -9.03 -4.65 8.39
CA ASN A 99 -9.37 -5.22 9.70
C ASN A 99 -10.86 -4.97 9.95
N LYS A 100 -11.51 -5.81 10.77
CA LYS A 100 -12.94 -5.61 11.14
C LYS A 100 -13.23 -4.20 11.67
N ALA A 101 -12.32 -3.65 12.48
CA ALA A 101 -12.46 -2.30 13.02
C ALA A 101 -12.29 -1.19 11.97
N THR A 102 -11.39 -1.36 10.98
CA THR A 102 -11.21 -0.36 9.92
C THR A 102 -12.39 -0.37 8.96
N MET A 103 -12.91 -1.56 8.61
CA MET A 103 -14.14 -1.67 7.82
C MET A 103 -15.33 -1.00 8.51
N ASN A 104 -15.57 -1.27 9.80
CA ASN A 104 -16.66 -0.63 10.55
C ASN A 104 -16.52 0.90 10.61
N LYS A 105 -15.29 1.43 10.68
CA LYS A 105 -15.06 2.89 10.60
C LYS A 105 -15.39 3.42 9.21
N LEU A 106 -14.97 2.72 8.15
CA LEU A 106 -15.23 3.09 6.76
C LEU A 106 -16.73 3.09 6.43
N HIS A 107 -17.48 2.07 6.88
CA HIS A 107 -18.94 2.00 6.69
C HIS A 107 -19.65 3.22 7.28
N ARG A 108 -19.18 3.76 8.40
CA ARG A 108 -19.76 4.97 9.00
C ARG A 108 -19.50 6.23 8.19
N VAL A 109 -18.36 6.32 7.49
CA VAL A 109 -17.97 7.52 6.73
C VAL A 109 -18.08 7.34 5.22
N GLU A 110 -18.72 6.26 4.78
CA GLU A 110 -18.90 5.88 3.38
C GLU A 110 -19.38 7.02 2.47
N PRO A 111 -20.32 7.91 2.87
CA PRO A 111 -20.74 9.03 2.02
C PRO A 111 -19.66 10.09 1.74
N TYR A 112 -18.55 10.08 2.50
CA TYR A 112 -17.48 11.08 2.44
C TYR A 112 -16.18 10.55 1.83
N VAL A 113 -16.08 9.23 1.62
CA VAL A 113 -14.88 8.57 1.11
C VAL A 113 -15.24 7.59 0.01
N THR A 114 -14.31 7.39 -0.92
CA THR A 114 -14.31 6.23 -1.81
C THR A 114 -13.11 5.36 -1.45
N TYR A 115 -13.26 4.04 -1.58
CA TYR A 115 -12.16 3.13 -1.32
C TYR A 115 -12.21 1.91 -2.22
N GLY A 116 -11.05 1.32 -2.45
CA GLY A 116 -10.89 0.13 -3.26
C GLY A 116 -9.56 -0.57 -3.00
N TYR A 117 -9.35 -1.66 -3.72
CA TYR A 117 -8.12 -2.45 -3.63
C TYR A 117 -7.08 -1.89 -4.62
N PRO A 118 -5.92 -1.41 -4.14
CA PRO A 118 -4.89 -0.91 -5.03
C PRO A 118 -4.23 -2.05 -5.81
N ASN A 119 -3.71 -1.73 -6.98
CA ASN A 119 -2.87 -2.64 -7.78
C ASN A 119 -1.38 -2.28 -7.61
N LEU A 120 -0.48 -3.20 -7.94
CA LEU A 120 0.97 -2.98 -7.79
C LEU A 120 1.50 -1.81 -8.64
N LYS A 121 0.85 -1.48 -9.77
CA LYS A 121 1.24 -0.33 -10.61
C LYS A 121 0.88 1.03 -9.98
N SER A 122 -0.09 1.04 -9.08
CA SER A 122 -0.63 2.24 -8.42
C SER A 122 0.00 2.54 -7.05
N VAL A 123 0.93 1.68 -6.60
CA VAL A 123 1.65 1.78 -5.31
C VAL A 123 3.12 2.05 -5.59
#